data_AF-A0A1I1KXE6-F1
#
_entry.id   AF-A0A1I1KXE6-F1
#
_cell.length_a   1.000
_cell.length_b   1.000
_cell.length_c   1.000
_cell.angle_alpha   90.00
_cell.angle_beta   90.00
_cell.angle_gamma   90.00
#
_symmetry.space_group_name_H-M   'P 1'
#
loop_
_entity.id
_entity.type
_entity.pdbx_description
1 polymer ?
#
loop_
_entity_poly.entity_id
_entity_poly.type
_entity_poly.pdbx_seq_one_letter_code
_entity_poly.pdbx_strand_id
1 'polypeptide(L)'
;MSALVLAAGLGAAAPAVTGSASAATARRVVHFEPPHSVHNARTAARFLHGTSPAFRRFAAEEGARIRREDGGCQGNSGLYVQAFTRGYAFGSVGTCGGYVALWTNRLKGGGKGGHWREVVGTQDSIYCPVLKRYKVPSALVGTTCWSPHRKETIPYHQA
;
A
#
# COMPACT_ATOMS: atom_id res chain seq x y z
N MET A 1 -5.91 -56.50 58.36
CA MET A 1 -4.64 -56.24 57.63
C MET A 1 -4.99 -55.29 56.50
N SER A 2 -4.76 -53.98 56.69
CA SER A 2 -3.65 -53.24 56.06
C SER A 2 -3.95 -52.89 54.60
N ALA A 3 -3.89 -51.66 54.09
CA ALA A 3 -3.60 -50.34 54.64
C ALA A 3 -4.20 -49.28 53.69
N LEU A 4 -4.55 -48.12 54.24
CA LEU A 4 -4.71 -46.86 53.50
C LEU A 4 -3.38 -46.47 52.84
N VAL A 5 -3.43 -45.96 51.60
CA VAL A 5 -2.44 -45.00 51.10
C VAL A 5 -3.18 -43.82 50.47
N LEU A 6 -3.16 -42.70 51.18
CA LEU A 6 -3.38 -41.35 50.63
C LEU A 6 -2.13 -40.95 49.85
N ALA A 7 -2.30 -40.44 48.63
CA ALA A 7 -1.28 -39.65 47.95
C ALA A 7 -1.86 -38.28 47.62
N ALA A 8 -1.42 -37.28 48.39
CA ALA A 8 -1.61 -35.87 48.11
C ALA A 8 -0.65 -35.45 46.99
N GLY A 9 -1.19 -34.94 45.89
CA GLY A 9 -0.42 -34.32 44.82
C GLY A 9 -0.79 -32.85 44.69
N LEU A 10 0.00 -31.98 45.32
CA LEU A 10 0.06 -30.55 45.03
C LEU A 10 0.70 -30.34 43.66
N GLY A 11 -0.04 -29.80 42.69
CA GLY A 11 0.43 -29.52 41.33
C GLY A 11 0.03 -28.12 40.89
N ALA A 12 0.99 -27.19 41.03
CA ALA A 12 1.12 -25.83 40.52
C ALA A 12 0.02 -25.26 39.59
N ALA A 13 -0.54 -24.12 40.01
CA ALA A 13 -1.25 -23.20 39.13
C ALA A 13 -0.30 -22.66 38.06
N ALA A 14 -0.59 -22.94 36.79
CA ALA A 14 0.12 -22.35 35.66
C ALA A 14 -0.24 -20.85 35.55
N PRO A 15 0.74 -19.94 35.36
CA PRO A 15 0.45 -18.54 35.11
C PRO A 15 -0.23 -18.42 33.75
N ALA A 16 -1.31 -17.64 33.73
CA ALA A 16 -2.00 -17.23 32.52
C ALA A 16 -1.02 -16.56 31.56
N VAL A 17 -0.73 -17.22 30.43
CA VAL A 17 -0.15 -16.54 29.28
C VAL A 17 -1.30 -15.83 28.58
N THR A 18 -1.72 -14.70 29.14
CA THR A 18 -2.51 -13.71 28.43
C THR A 18 -1.59 -13.11 27.38
N GLY A 19 -1.43 -13.83 26.27
CA GLY A 19 -0.77 -13.31 25.09
C GLY A 19 -1.54 -12.08 24.65
N SER A 20 -0.99 -10.91 24.98
CA SER A 20 -1.33 -9.63 24.38
C SER A 20 -1.10 -9.73 22.88
N ALA A 21 -2.05 -10.34 22.16
CA ALA A 21 -2.31 -10.06 20.76
C ALA A 21 -2.99 -8.67 20.67
N SER A 22 -2.37 -7.67 21.30
CA SER A 22 -2.84 -6.30 21.32
C SER A 22 -1.80 -5.45 20.60
N ALA A 23 -2.26 -4.89 19.48
CA ALA A 23 -1.63 -3.86 18.67
C ALA A 23 -0.48 -4.26 17.73
N ALA A 24 -0.56 -3.71 16.52
CA ALA A 24 0.54 -3.47 15.60
C ALA A 24 1.03 -4.63 14.70
N THR A 25 0.14 -5.24 13.92
CA THR A 25 0.51 -5.35 12.49
C THR A 25 0.44 -3.94 11.92
N ALA A 26 1.46 -3.12 12.18
CA ALA A 26 1.65 -1.90 11.41
C ALA A 26 1.52 -2.29 9.94
N ARG A 27 0.66 -1.60 9.18
CA ARG A 27 0.44 -1.92 7.76
C ARG A 27 1.78 -1.75 7.05
N ARG A 28 2.51 -2.85 6.90
CA ARG A 28 3.86 -2.86 6.31
C ARG A 28 3.82 -2.15 4.98
N VAL A 29 4.64 -1.11 4.84
CA VAL A 29 4.90 -0.45 3.58
C VAL A 29 6.06 -1.17 2.91
N VAL A 30 5.93 -1.44 1.61
CA VAL A 30 6.99 -1.96 0.74
C VAL A 30 7.43 -0.81 -0.15
N HIS A 31 8.72 -0.51 -0.15
CA HIS A 31 9.32 0.52 -1.00
C HIS A 31 10.05 -0.13 -2.17
N PHE A 32 10.00 0.50 -3.34
CA PHE A 32 10.64 0.04 -4.57
C PHE A 32 11.62 1.11 -5.05
N GLU A 33 12.91 0.88 -4.84
CA GLU A 33 13.98 1.83 -5.16
C GLU A 33 15.08 1.15 -6.01
N PRO A 34 15.35 1.63 -7.25
CA PRO A 34 14.55 2.61 -7.99
C PRO A 34 13.21 2.02 -8.48
N PRO A 35 12.16 2.85 -8.70
CA PRO A 35 10.94 2.38 -9.34
C PRO A 35 11.19 2.05 -10.82
N HIS A 36 10.51 1.03 -11.33
CA HIS A 36 10.63 0.57 -12.70
C HIS A 36 9.30 0.66 -13.44
N SER A 37 9.36 0.87 -14.77
CA SER A 37 8.19 0.84 -15.64
C SER A 37 7.52 -0.53 -15.62
N VAL A 38 6.27 -0.57 -15.18
CA VAL A 38 5.38 -1.71 -15.25
C VAL A 38 4.39 -1.44 -16.36
N HIS A 39 4.38 -2.30 -17.38
CA HIS A 39 3.53 -2.17 -18.56
C HIS A 39 3.06 -3.53 -19.12
N ASN A 40 3.34 -4.62 -18.41
CA ASN A 40 2.84 -5.96 -18.69
C ASN A 40 3.04 -6.89 -17.48
N ALA A 41 2.47 -8.10 -17.54
CA ALA A 41 2.55 -9.09 -16.46
C ALA A 41 3.99 -9.48 -16.07
N ARG A 42 4.91 -9.55 -17.05
CA ARG A 42 6.33 -9.90 -16.81
C ARG A 42 7.02 -8.81 -15.97
N THR A 43 6.87 -7.54 -16.35
CA THR A 43 7.41 -6.41 -15.59
C THR A 43 6.78 -6.29 -14.20
N ALA A 44 5.47 -6.54 -14.07
CA ALA A 44 4.79 -6.53 -12.78
C ALA A 44 5.31 -7.65 -11.84
N ALA A 45 5.50 -8.86 -12.36
CA ALA A 45 6.05 -9.97 -11.60
C ALA A 45 7.50 -9.72 -11.16
N ARG A 46 8.31 -9.11 -12.04
CA ARG A 46 9.72 -8.81 -11.76
C ARG A 46 9.90 -7.70 -10.72
N PHE A 47 9.16 -6.60 -10.86
CA PHE A 47 9.43 -5.38 -10.10
C PHE A 47 8.52 -5.19 -8.88
N LEU A 48 7.29 -5.71 -8.90
CA LEU A 48 6.33 -5.52 -7.80
C LEU A 48 6.28 -6.72 -6.86
N HIS A 49 7.44 -7.22 -6.47
CA HIS A 49 7.56 -8.28 -5.46
C HIS A 49 6.99 -7.80 -4.11
N GLY A 50 6.49 -8.72 -3.28
CA GLY A 50 5.86 -8.36 -1.98
C GLY A 50 4.48 -7.70 -2.07
N THR A 51 3.94 -7.46 -3.28
CA THR A 51 2.58 -6.95 -3.47
C THR A 51 1.54 -8.08 -3.63
N SER A 52 0.26 -7.73 -3.66
CA SER A 52 -0.82 -8.70 -3.94
C SER A 52 -0.88 -9.09 -5.42
N PRO A 53 -1.29 -10.33 -5.77
CA PRO A 53 -1.55 -10.72 -7.16
C PRO A 53 -2.55 -9.79 -7.86
N ALA A 54 -3.59 -9.32 -7.15
CA ALA A 54 -4.56 -8.37 -7.67
C ALA A 54 -3.93 -7.02 -8.06
N PHE A 55 -3.01 -6.50 -7.24
CA PHE A 55 -2.29 -5.26 -7.56
C PHE A 55 -1.36 -5.44 -8.76
N ARG A 56 -0.63 -6.56 -8.85
CA ARG A 56 0.23 -6.83 -10.02
C ARG A 56 -0.55 -6.90 -11.32
N ARG A 57 -1.73 -7.54 -11.30
CA ARG A 57 -2.63 -7.58 -12.44
C ARG A 57 -3.09 -6.17 -12.84
N PHE A 58 -3.58 -5.40 -11.88
CA PHE A 58 -3.97 -4.00 -12.11
C PHE A 58 -2.82 -3.18 -12.72
N ALA A 59 -1.63 -3.23 -12.12
CA ALA A 59 -0.50 -2.43 -12.58
C ALA A 59 -0.04 -2.83 -14.00
N ALA A 60 -0.11 -4.12 -14.33
CA ALA A 60 0.18 -4.60 -15.67
C ALA A 60 -0.84 -4.11 -16.71
N GLU A 61 -2.14 -4.18 -16.39
CA GLU A 61 -3.23 -3.75 -17.26
C GLU A 61 -3.21 -2.23 -17.48
N GLU A 62 -3.07 -1.47 -16.40
CA GLU A 62 -3.03 -0.01 -16.42
C GLU A 62 -1.76 0.51 -17.09
N GLY A 63 -0.60 -0.07 -16.80
CA GLY A 63 0.64 0.27 -17.47
C GLY A 63 0.61 -0.04 -18.97
N ALA A 64 -0.04 -1.14 -19.38
CA ALA A 64 -0.25 -1.44 -20.78
C ALA A 64 -1.18 -0.43 -21.46
N ARG A 65 -2.23 0.03 -20.75
CA ARG A 65 -3.13 1.09 -21.23
C ARG A 65 -2.36 2.40 -21.45
N ILE A 66 -1.63 2.86 -20.43
CA ILE A 66 -0.77 4.05 -20.50
C ILE A 66 0.16 3.98 -21.71
N ARG A 67 0.87 2.85 -21.90
CA ARG A 67 1.81 2.70 -23.01
C ARG A 67 1.15 2.75 -24.39
N ARG A 68 -0.08 2.25 -24.53
CA ARG A 68 -0.85 2.35 -25.79
C ARG A 68 -1.30 3.78 -26.06
N GLU A 69 -1.71 4.50 -25.02
CA GLU A 69 -2.22 5.88 -25.12
C GLU A 69 -1.11 6.92 -25.30
N ASP A 70 0.10 6.67 -24.79
CA ASP A 70 1.23 7.59 -24.87
C ASP A 70 1.75 7.84 -26.31
N GLY A 71 1.29 7.07 -27.30
CA GLY A 71 1.54 7.36 -28.72
C GLY A 71 3.02 7.34 -29.15
N GLY A 72 3.93 6.82 -28.33
CA GLY A 72 5.36 6.71 -28.64
C GLY A 72 6.25 7.84 -28.12
N CYS A 73 5.75 8.68 -27.20
CA CYS A 73 6.56 9.74 -26.58
C CYS A 73 7.84 9.23 -25.91
N GLN A 74 7.78 8.06 -25.24
CA GLN A 74 8.94 7.44 -24.61
C GLN A 74 8.93 5.91 -24.72
N GLY A 75 10.12 5.30 -24.75
CA GLY A 75 10.28 3.84 -24.74
C GLY A 75 9.87 3.15 -23.42
N ASN A 76 9.65 3.94 -22.36
CA ASN A 76 9.49 3.49 -20.98
C ASN A 76 8.13 3.84 -20.34
N SER A 77 7.12 4.18 -21.15
CA SER A 77 5.79 4.55 -20.64
C SER A 77 5.12 3.41 -19.89
N GLY A 78 4.43 3.74 -18.79
CA GLY A 78 3.84 2.75 -17.88
C GLY A 78 3.69 3.26 -16.44
N LEU A 79 3.40 2.33 -15.53
CA LEU A 79 3.27 2.60 -14.10
C LEU A 79 4.60 2.45 -13.38
N TYR A 80 4.95 3.41 -12.53
CA TYR A 80 6.15 3.40 -11.70
C TYR A 80 5.73 3.42 -10.23
N VAL A 81 5.72 2.25 -9.59
CA VAL A 81 5.30 2.14 -8.18
C VAL A 81 6.51 2.41 -7.28
N GLN A 82 6.40 3.37 -6.36
CA GLN A 82 7.43 3.72 -5.39
C GLN A 82 7.15 3.10 -4.02
N ALA A 83 5.89 3.06 -3.60
CA ALA A 83 5.50 2.50 -2.31
C ALA A 83 4.17 1.74 -2.39
N PHE A 84 4.03 0.67 -1.62
CA PHE A 84 2.84 -0.17 -1.57
C PHE A 84 2.47 -0.58 -0.14
N THR A 85 1.17 -0.65 0.11
CA THR A 85 0.58 -1.36 1.24
C THR A 85 -0.68 -2.10 0.79
N ARG A 86 -1.26 -2.96 1.63
CA ARG A 86 -2.44 -3.79 1.30
C ARG A 86 -3.65 -3.03 0.73
N GLY A 87 -3.70 -1.71 0.84
CA GLY A 87 -4.75 -0.95 0.18
C GLY A 87 -4.39 0.43 -0.33
N TYR A 88 -3.11 0.73 -0.50
CA TYR A 88 -2.67 1.92 -1.23
C TYR A 88 -1.40 1.61 -2.00
N ALA A 89 -1.20 2.32 -3.09
CA ALA A 89 0.06 2.36 -3.80
C ALA A 89 0.32 3.81 -4.20
N PHE A 90 1.58 4.22 -4.12
CA PHE A 90 2.06 5.55 -4.46
C PHE A 90 3.19 5.43 -5.46
N GLY A 91 3.27 6.39 -6.39
CA GLY A 91 4.23 6.34 -7.47
C GLY A 91 3.93 7.38 -8.55
N SER A 92 4.28 7.06 -9.78
CA SER A 92 4.03 7.92 -10.93
C SER A 92 3.53 7.15 -12.16
N VAL A 93 2.95 7.91 -13.08
CA VAL A 93 2.62 7.48 -14.44
C VAL A 93 3.64 8.09 -15.38
N GLY A 94 4.34 7.24 -16.13
CA GLY A 94 5.27 7.65 -17.16
C GLY A 94 4.55 7.79 -18.49
N THR A 95 4.35 9.04 -18.91
CA THR A 95 3.84 9.49 -20.22
C THR A 95 4.58 10.76 -20.63
N CYS A 96 4.28 11.37 -21.79
CA CYS A 96 4.67 12.76 -22.05
C CYS A 96 4.19 13.66 -20.90
N GLY A 97 5.13 14.27 -20.16
CA GLY A 97 4.83 15.12 -19.02
C GLY A 97 4.76 14.37 -17.68
N GLY A 98 4.16 13.17 -17.66
CA GLY A 98 4.06 12.33 -16.48
C GLY A 98 3.37 13.00 -15.29
N TYR A 99 3.04 12.21 -14.26
CA TYR A 99 2.46 12.75 -13.03
C TYR A 99 2.64 11.77 -11.87
N VAL A 100 2.66 12.29 -10.64
CA VAL A 100 2.60 11.47 -9.43
C VAL A 100 1.16 11.05 -9.15
N ALA A 101 0.96 9.84 -8.68
CA ALA A 101 -0.37 9.27 -8.53
C ALA A 101 -0.49 8.39 -7.29
N LEU A 102 -1.74 8.27 -6.84
CA LEU A 102 -2.15 7.42 -5.73
C LEU A 102 -3.24 6.48 -6.21
N TRP A 103 -3.04 5.19 -5.93
CA TRP A 103 -4.02 4.14 -6.20
C TRP A 103 -4.51 3.53 -4.91
N THR A 104 -5.76 3.09 -4.89
CA THR A 104 -6.32 2.35 -3.74
C THR A 104 -7.37 1.35 -4.18
N ASN A 105 -7.51 0.28 -3.40
CA ASN A 105 -8.58 -0.71 -3.52
C ASN A 105 -9.66 -0.56 -2.43
N ARG A 106 -9.62 0.52 -1.63
CA ARG A 106 -10.50 0.70 -0.46
C ARG A 106 -11.86 1.33 -0.77
N LEU A 107 -12.19 1.55 -2.04
CA LEU A 107 -13.38 2.30 -2.42
C LEU A 107 -14.61 1.38 -2.40
N LYS A 108 -15.67 1.84 -1.73
CA LYS A 108 -16.95 1.10 -1.63
C LYS A 108 -17.55 0.94 -3.04
N GLY A 109 -18.01 -0.27 -3.37
CA GLY A 109 -18.60 -0.61 -4.68
C GLY A 109 -17.99 -1.84 -5.35
N GLY A 110 -16.82 -2.31 -4.90
CA GLY A 110 -16.36 -3.67 -5.18
C GLY A 110 -16.83 -4.57 -4.05
N GLY A 111 -17.85 -5.40 -4.26
CA GLY A 111 -18.53 -6.20 -3.22
C GLY A 111 -17.62 -7.10 -2.36
N LYS A 112 -16.34 -7.23 -2.72
CA LYS A 112 -15.23 -7.74 -1.90
C LYS A 112 -14.03 -6.87 -2.29
N GLY A 113 -13.44 -6.11 -1.36
CA GLY A 113 -12.38 -5.13 -1.68
C GLY A 113 -11.33 -5.70 -2.64
N GLY A 114 -11.22 -5.16 -3.86
CA GLY A 114 -10.54 -5.90 -4.92
C GLY A 114 -10.18 -5.14 -6.20
N HIS A 115 -10.83 -4.02 -6.52
CA HIS A 115 -10.49 -3.24 -7.71
C HIS A 115 -9.63 -2.05 -7.32
N TRP A 116 -8.36 -2.12 -7.68
CA TRP A 116 -7.45 -0.98 -7.63
C TRP A 116 -7.87 0.07 -8.65
N ARG A 117 -7.82 1.34 -8.25
CA ARG A 117 -8.05 2.48 -9.13
C ARG A 117 -7.22 3.67 -8.71
N GLU A 118 -6.91 4.53 -9.67
CA GLU A 118 -6.33 5.83 -9.37
C GLU A 118 -7.36 6.70 -8.65
N VAL A 119 -6.94 7.41 -7.60
CA VAL A 119 -7.80 8.35 -6.88
C VAL A 119 -7.34 9.79 -6.98
N VAL A 120 -6.09 10.00 -7.39
CA VAL A 120 -5.53 11.32 -7.70
C VAL A 120 -4.27 11.14 -8.54
N GLY A 121 -4.10 12.05 -9.50
CA GLY A 121 -2.87 12.34 -10.22
C GLY A 121 -2.56 13.84 -10.11
N THR A 122 -1.30 14.21 -9.87
CA THR A 122 -0.81 15.60 -9.78
C THR A 122 0.58 15.71 -10.38
N GLN A 123 1.00 16.88 -10.85
CA GLN A 123 2.35 17.04 -11.40
C GLN A 123 3.45 16.82 -10.35
N ASP A 124 3.33 17.45 -9.18
CA ASP A 124 4.43 17.50 -8.20
C ASP A 124 4.11 16.78 -6.90
N SER A 125 2.99 17.13 -6.25
CA SER A 125 2.69 16.64 -4.90
C SER A 125 1.19 16.42 -4.67
N ILE A 126 0.87 15.40 -3.89
CA ILE A 126 -0.51 15.07 -3.56
C ILE A 126 -1.05 16.06 -2.53
N TYR A 127 -2.28 16.53 -2.75
CA TYR A 127 -2.94 17.49 -1.88
C TYR A 127 -3.36 16.89 -0.54
N CYS A 128 -3.14 17.63 0.54
CA CYS A 128 -3.51 17.22 1.89
C CYS A 128 -4.99 16.81 2.04
N PRO A 129 -5.98 17.50 1.45
CA PRO A 129 -7.39 17.07 1.52
C PRO A 129 -7.62 15.67 0.95
N VAL A 130 -6.88 15.29 -0.11
CA VAL A 130 -6.98 13.97 -0.73
C VAL A 130 -6.42 12.90 0.21
N LEU A 131 -5.23 13.12 0.74
CA LEU A 131 -4.58 12.18 1.65
C LEU A 131 -5.40 11.96 2.94
N LYS A 132 -5.97 13.04 3.49
CA LYS A 132 -6.89 13.00 4.64
C LYS A 132 -8.19 12.27 4.29
N ARG A 133 -8.84 12.61 3.17
CA ARG A 133 -10.09 11.98 2.72
C ARG A 133 -9.95 10.47 2.59
N TYR A 134 -8.84 10.01 2.01
CA TYR A 134 -8.61 8.59 1.78
C TYR A 134 -7.91 7.88 2.93
N LYS A 135 -7.57 8.56 4.03
CA LYS A 135 -6.84 7.96 5.17
C LYS A 135 -5.53 7.27 4.74
N VAL A 136 -4.75 7.91 3.88
CA VAL A 136 -3.45 7.42 3.38
C VAL A 136 -2.37 7.53 4.45
N PRO A 137 -1.65 6.46 4.83
CA PRO A 137 -0.59 6.55 5.82
C PRO A 137 0.57 7.46 5.34
N SER A 138 1.11 8.31 6.20
CA SER A 138 2.28 9.15 5.88
C SER A 138 3.52 8.31 5.58
N ALA A 139 3.62 7.10 6.14
CA ALA A 139 4.68 6.15 5.79
C ALA A 139 4.67 5.74 4.30
N LEU A 140 3.56 5.92 3.58
CA LEU A 140 3.45 5.60 2.15
C LEU A 140 3.86 6.77 1.24
N VAL A 141 3.48 8.00 1.61
CA VAL A 141 3.55 9.19 0.73
C VAL A 141 4.49 10.28 1.22
N GLY A 142 5.13 10.08 2.38
CA GLY A 142 5.97 11.07 3.04
C GLY A 142 5.24 11.84 4.16
N THR A 143 6.00 12.69 4.85
CA THR A 143 5.55 13.45 6.03
C THR A 143 5.09 14.87 5.70
N THR A 144 4.92 15.20 4.43
CA THR A 144 4.44 16.51 3.96
C THR A 144 3.45 16.36 2.82
N CYS A 145 2.61 17.38 2.60
CA CYS A 145 1.67 17.44 1.48
C CYS A 145 1.37 18.89 1.10
N TRP A 146 0.87 19.11 -0.11
CA TRP A 146 0.48 20.45 -0.56
C TRP A 146 -0.88 20.87 -0.01
N SER A 147 -0.95 22.08 0.56
CA SER A 147 -2.19 22.69 1.04
C SER A 147 -2.69 23.73 0.04
N PRO A 148 -3.77 23.45 -0.73
CA PRO A 148 -4.29 24.43 -1.68
C PRO A 148 -4.83 25.70 -1.01
N HIS A 149 -5.28 25.61 0.24
CA HIS A 149 -5.76 26.77 1.01
C HIS A 149 -4.62 27.70 1.45
N ARG A 150 -3.46 27.13 1.80
CA ARG A 150 -2.30 27.91 2.26
C ARG A 150 -1.29 28.21 1.16
N LYS A 151 -1.43 27.56 0.00
CA LYS A 151 -0.51 27.65 -1.15
C LYS A 151 0.94 27.31 -0.75
N GLU A 152 1.08 26.31 0.12
CA GLU A 152 2.38 25.86 0.62
C GLU A 152 2.37 24.36 0.95
N THR A 153 3.55 23.77 1.03
CA THR A 153 3.76 22.41 1.55
C THR A 153 3.73 22.44 3.07
N ILE A 154 2.84 21.65 3.69
CA ILE A 154 2.67 21.58 5.14
C ILE A 154 2.97 20.18 5.68
N PRO A 155 3.25 20.04 7.00
CA PRO A 155 3.37 18.74 7.64
C PRO A 155 2.12 17.86 7.46
N TYR A 156 2.38 16.56 7.30
CA TYR A 156 1.37 15.53 7.12
C TYR A 156 1.70 14.30 7.98
N HIS A 157 0.83 13.99 8.92
CA HIS A 157 0.95 12.83 9.79
C HIS A 157 -0.35 12.06 9.79
N GLN A 158 -0.29 10.81 9.36
CA GLN A 158 -1.42 9.89 9.44
C GLN A 158 -0.92 8.45 9.56
N ALA A 159 -1.45 7.73 10.54
CA ALA A 159 -1.13 6.33 10.79
C ALA A 159 -1.77 5.38 9.77
#